data_AF-A0A351FB44-F1
#
_entry.id   AF-A0A351FB44-F1
#
_cell.length_a   1.000
_cell.length_b   1.000
_cell.length_c   1.000
_cell.angle_alpha   90.00
_cell.angle_beta   90.00
_cell.angle_gamma   90.00
#
_symmetry.space_group_name_H-M   'P 1'
#
loop_
_entity.id
_entity.type
_entity.pdbx_description
1 polymer ?
#
loop_
_entity_poly.entity_id
_entity_poly.type
_entity_poly.pdbx_seq_one_letter_code
_entity_poly.pdbx_strand_id
1 'polypeptide(L)'
;EVIGGNYQGHLGKGLICNIEKTSESSNHPILEKVDLPFDTPATLYRNSPLPSASKALLEGRVKGFRKEPVAWTRLTSFGGKVFYTSLGHLEDFKKPAFNQLLKNAVSWCLSSKVQVQRR
;
A
#
# COMPACT_ATOMS: atom_id res chain seq x y z
N GLU A 1 9.39 -6.85 14.42
CA GLU A 1 9.19 -6.39 13.02
C GLU A 1 8.21 -5.22 12.96
N VAL A 2 8.50 -4.17 12.20
CA VAL A 2 7.70 -2.92 12.14
C VAL A 2 6.79 -2.88 10.90
N ILE A 3 7.37 -3.07 9.71
CA ILE A 3 6.72 -2.81 8.42
C ILE A 3 5.65 -3.85 8.06
N GLY A 4 5.86 -5.13 8.42
CA GLY A 4 4.90 -6.20 8.12
C GLY A 4 4.84 -6.56 6.64
N GLY A 5 6.00 -6.64 5.99
CA GLY A 5 6.11 -7.05 4.59
C GLY A 5 6.77 -8.43 4.48
N ASN A 6 6.81 -8.98 3.27
CA ASN A 6 7.50 -10.24 2.99
C ASN A 6 8.21 -10.13 1.63
N TYR A 7 9.23 -9.29 1.59
CA TYR A 7 9.94 -8.99 0.34
C TYR A 7 10.77 -10.18 -0.14
N GLN A 8 10.48 -10.63 -1.37
CA GLN A 8 11.12 -11.78 -2.02
C GLN A 8 11.70 -11.41 -3.39
N GLY A 9 12.17 -10.17 -3.53
CA GLY A 9 12.69 -9.64 -4.78
C GLY A 9 11.65 -8.87 -5.59
N HIS A 10 11.95 -8.63 -6.86
CA HIS A 10 11.15 -7.78 -7.74
C HIS A 10 11.20 -8.27 -9.20
N LEU A 11 10.25 -7.80 -10.02
CA LEU A 11 10.23 -8.10 -11.46
C LEU A 11 11.35 -7.37 -12.22
N GLY A 12 11.50 -7.61 -13.53
CA GLY A 12 12.46 -6.87 -14.35
C GLY A 12 12.12 -5.38 -14.52
N LYS A 13 13.05 -4.62 -15.11
CA LYS A 13 12.82 -3.23 -15.54
C LYS A 13 11.95 -3.18 -16.80
N GLY A 14 11.36 -2.01 -17.08
CA GLY A 14 10.65 -1.74 -18.33
C GLY A 14 9.23 -2.31 -18.42
N LEU A 15 8.70 -2.85 -17.33
CA LEU A 15 7.32 -3.33 -17.25
C LEU A 15 6.43 -2.22 -16.68
N ILE A 16 5.25 -2.05 -17.28
CA ILE A 16 4.21 -1.17 -16.71
C ILE A 16 3.34 -1.99 -15.75
N CYS A 17 3.22 -1.50 -14.53
CA CYS A 17 2.40 -2.08 -13.49
C CYS A 17 1.12 -1.27 -13.33
N ASN A 18 -0.03 -1.93 -13.43
CA ASN A 18 -1.31 -1.31 -13.15
C ASN A 18 -1.66 -1.47 -11.67
N ILE A 19 -2.06 -0.39 -11.01
CA ILE A 19 -2.35 -0.35 -9.58
C ILE A 19 -3.86 -0.36 -9.37
N GLU A 20 -4.33 -1.38 -8.66
CA GLU A 20 -5.75 -1.63 -8.37
C GLU A 20 -5.99 -1.71 -6.86
N LYS A 21 -7.23 -1.45 -6.43
CA LYS A 21 -7.64 -1.68 -5.03
C LYS A 21 -7.78 -3.18 -4.75
N THR A 22 -7.42 -3.63 -3.56
CA THR A 22 -7.73 -5.00 -3.13
C THR A 22 -9.22 -5.10 -2.76
N SER A 23 -9.79 -6.31 -2.77
CA SER A 23 -11.17 -6.55 -2.34
C SER A 23 -11.42 -6.14 -0.88
N GLU A 24 -10.43 -6.34 -0.01
CA GLU A 24 -10.48 -6.07 1.43
C GLU A 24 -10.30 -4.59 1.80
N SER A 25 -9.94 -3.73 0.84
CA SER A 25 -9.62 -2.32 1.07
C SER A 25 -10.81 -1.36 1.03
N SER A 26 -12.02 -1.88 0.80
CA SER A 26 -13.21 -1.07 0.57
C SER A 26 -13.45 -0.07 1.72
N ASN A 27 -13.58 1.21 1.38
CA ASN A 27 -13.82 2.33 2.29
C ASN A 27 -12.69 2.64 3.29
N HIS A 28 -11.46 2.17 3.06
CA HIS A 28 -10.34 2.57 3.92
C HIS A 28 -10.04 4.08 3.76
N PRO A 29 -9.87 4.88 4.84
CA PRO A 29 -9.63 6.32 4.74
C PRO A 29 -8.42 6.72 3.89
N ILE A 30 -7.40 5.86 3.82
CA ILE A 30 -6.23 6.07 2.96
C ILE A 30 -6.60 6.14 1.48
N LEU A 31 -7.65 5.45 1.06
CA LEU A 31 -8.12 5.40 -0.33
C LEU A 31 -9.20 6.45 -0.65
N GLU A 32 -9.56 7.31 0.30
CA GLU A 32 -10.56 8.35 0.05
C GLU A 32 -10.10 9.31 -1.05
N LYS A 33 -10.91 9.45 -2.11
CA LYS A 33 -10.62 10.29 -3.30
C LYS A 33 -9.30 9.95 -4.00
N VAL A 34 -8.78 8.74 -3.82
CA VAL A 34 -7.67 8.22 -4.63
C VAL A 34 -8.26 7.65 -5.92
N ASP A 35 -7.99 8.32 -7.04
CA ASP A 35 -8.45 7.88 -8.35
C ASP A 35 -7.68 6.62 -8.79
N LEU A 36 -8.41 5.53 -9.01
CA LEU A 36 -7.89 4.20 -9.32
C LEU A 36 -8.71 3.58 -10.47
N PRO A 37 -8.10 2.78 -11.35
CA PRO A 37 -6.69 2.39 -11.33
C PRO A 37 -5.76 3.46 -11.90
N PHE A 38 -4.46 3.35 -11.63
CA PHE A 38 -3.42 4.12 -12.34
C PHE A 38 -2.21 3.24 -12.65
N ASP A 39 -1.43 3.64 -13.66
CA ASP A 39 -0.23 2.92 -14.05
C ASP A 39 1.04 3.48 -13.41
N THR A 40 2.02 2.63 -13.15
CA THR A 40 3.36 3.03 -12.71
C THR A 40 4.44 2.30 -13.52
N PRO A 41 5.54 2.98 -13.86
CA PRO A 41 6.74 2.34 -14.37
C PRO A 41 7.60 1.72 -13.25
N ALA A 42 7.20 1.84 -11.98
CA ALA A 42 7.89 1.19 -10.87
C ALA A 42 7.91 -0.33 -11.05
N THR A 43 9.05 -0.94 -10.75
CA THR A 43 9.15 -2.40 -10.75
C THR A 43 8.29 -3.00 -9.63
N LEU A 44 7.47 -4.00 -9.97
CA LEU A 44 6.63 -4.71 -9.01
C LEU A 44 7.46 -5.57 -8.05
N TYR A 45 7.34 -5.31 -6.75
CA TYR A 45 7.95 -6.11 -5.69
C TYR A 45 7.10 -7.35 -5.38
N ARG A 46 7.75 -8.47 -5.06
CA ARG A 46 7.10 -9.70 -4.61
C ARG A 46 6.97 -9.67 -3.11
N ASN A 47 5.75 -9.47 -2.60
CA ASN A 47 5.48 -9.29 -1.18
C ASN A 47 4.52 -10.34 -0.62
N SER A 48 3.94 -11.19 -1.46
CA SER A 48 2.96 -12.17 -1.03
C SER A 48 3.60 -13.46 -0.46
N PRO A 49 2.97 -14.09 0.55
CA PRO A 49 1.86 -13.56 1.34
C PRO A 49 2.36 -12.47 2.30
N LEU A 50 1.50 -11.49 2.60
CA LEU A 50 1.76 -10.59 3.73
C LEU A 50 1.55 -11.35 5.06
N PRO A 51 2.26 -10.97 6.13
CA PRO A 51 1.95 -11.42 7.48
C PRO A 51 0.49 -11.11 7.86
N SER A 52 -0.12 -11.96 8.69
CA SER A 52 -1.54 -11.83 9.10
C SER A 52 -1.89 -10.50 9.79
N ALA A 53 -0.90 -9.83 10.38
CA ALA A 53 -1.05 -8.51 11.00
C ALA A 53 -1.09 -7.34 9.99
N SER A 54 -0.87 -7.61 8.71
CA SER A 54 -0.85 -6.62 7.63
C SER A 54 -2.10 -6.75 6.76
N LYS A 55 -2.69 -5.61 6.40
CA LYS A 55 -3.89 -5.54 5.55
C LYS A 55 -3.57 -4.82 4.25
N ALA A 56 -3.61 -5.55 3.15
CA ALA A 56 -3.34 -5.00 1.82
C ALA A 56 -4.42 -3.99 1.42
N LEU A 57 -4.00 -2.82 0.94
CA LEU A 57 -4.88 -1.78 0.41
C LEU A 57 -4.85 -1.74 -1.12
N LEU A 58 -3.66 -1.82 -1.70
CA LEU A 58 -3.44 -1.78 -3.15
C LEU A 58 -2.62 -2.98 -3.60
N GLU A 59 -2.91 -3.45 -4.80
CA GLU A 59 -2.16 -4.48 -5.50
C GLU A 59 -1.67 -3.98 -6.87
N GLY A 60 -0.48 -4.44 -7.25
CA GLY A 60 0.11 -4.21 -8.55
C GLY A 60 -0.09 -5.42 -9.45
N ARG A 61 -0.45 -5.15 -10.71
CA ARG A 61 -0.68 -6.15 -11.75
C ARG A 61 0.23 -5.89 -12.94
N VAL A 62 1.01 -6.92 -13.31
CA VAL A 62 1.76 -6.96 -14.57
C VAL A 62 1.29 -8.19 -15.34
N LYS A 63 0.99 -8.04 -16.64
CA LYS A 63 0.49 -9.13 -17.49
C LYS A 63 1.45 -10.33 -17.45
N GLY A 64 0.92 -11.52 -17.22
CA GLY A 64 1.69 -12.77 -17.15
C GLY A 64 2.34 -13.05 -15.78
N PHE A 65 2.16 -12.17 -14.80
CA PHE A 65 2.68 -12.34 -13.44
C PHE A 65 1.55 -12.37 -12.42
N ARG A 66 1.85 -12.97 -11.26
CA ARG A 66 0.99 -12.94 -10.09
C ARG A 66 0.85 -11.48 -9.60
N LYS A 67 -0.34 -11.12 -9.11
CA LYS A 67 -0.57 -9.83 -8.44
C LYS A 67 0.16 -9.79 -7.11
N GLU A 68 0.68 -8.62 -6.75
CA GLU A 68 1.44 -8.44 -5.51
C GLU A 68 0.95 -7.20 -4.76
N PRO A 69 0.91 -7.23 -3.41
CA PRO A 69 0.55 -6.07 -2.63
C PRO A 69 1.65 -5.00 -2.73
N VAL A 70 1.21 -3.78 -3.03
CA VAL A 70 2.09 -2.60 -3.21
C VAL A 70 1.83 -1.52 -2.19
N ALA A 71 0.73 -1.61 -1.43
CA ALA A 71 0.48 -0.78 -0.27
C ALA A 71 -0.34 -1.54 0.78
N TRP A 72 0.01 -1.41 2.05
CA TRP A 72 -0.70 -2.04 3.16
C TRP A 72 -0.62 -1.22 4.45
N THR A 73 -1.48 -1.58 5.39
CA THR A 73 -1.44 -1.07 6.76
C THR A 73 -1.07 -2.17 7.75
N ARG A 74 -0.49 -1.78 8.87
CA ARG A 74 -0.22 -2.66 10.01
C ARG A 74 -0.36 -1.89 11.32
N LEU A 75 -0.83 -2.58 12.35
CA LEU A 75 -0.67 -2.15 13.74
C LEU A 75 0.51 -2.90 14.36
N THR A 76 1.47 -2.16 14.92
CA THR A 76 2.59 -2.77 15.63
C THR A 76 2.14 -3.35 16.97
N SER A 77 2.95 -4.23 17.55
CA SER A 77 2.71 -4.77 18.90
C SER A 77 2.64 -3.70 20.00
N PHE A 78 3.14 -2.50 19.72
CA PHE A 78 3.11 -1.35 20.62
C PHE A 78 1.99 -0.34 20.28
N GLY A 79 1.05 -0.73 19.41
CA GLY A 79 -0.10 0.11 19.03
C GLY A 79 0.20 1.18 17.97
N GLY A 80 1.41 1.20 17.40
CA GLY A 80 1.79 2.13 16.34
C GLY A 80 1.11 1.82 15.02
N LYS A 81 0.66 2.84 14.30
CA LYS A 81 0.13 2.73 12.94
C LYS A 81 1.25 2.77 11.93
N VAL A 82 1.26 1.82 11.01
CA VAL A 82 2.17 1.77 9.87
C VAL A 82 1.35 1.74 8.59
N PHE A 83 1.70 2.63 7.66
CA PHE A 83 1.37 2.51 6.25
C PHE A 83 2.68 2.29 5.49
N TYR A 84 2.69 1.31 4.60
CA TYR A 84 3.80 1.05 3.70
C TYR A 84 3.31 1.11 2.26
N THR A 85 4.16 1.60 1.37
CA THR A 85 4.01 1.39 -0.07
C THR A 85 5.35 1.16 -0.74
N SER A 86 5.39 0.25 -1.72
CA SER A 86 6.56 0.04 -2.59
C SER A 86 6.54 0.93 -3.83
N LEU A 87 5.50 1.76 -4.00
CA LEU A 87 5.41 2.78 -5.04
C LEU A 87 6.31 3.97 -4.68
N GLY A 88 6.53 4.87 -5.63
CA GLY A 88 7.41 6.03 -5.44
C GLY A 88 8.46 6.18 -6.54
N HIS A 89 8.18 5.66 -7.74
CA HIS A 89 8.94 6.07 -8.91
C HIS A 89 8.71 7.56 -9.17
N LEU A 90 9.66 8.26 -9.77
CA LEU A 90 9.56 9.70 -10.04
C LEU A 90 8.24 10.08 -10.75
N GLU A 91 7.85 9.28 -11.74
CA GLU A 91 6.59 9.46 -12.48
C GLU A 91 5.32 9.24 -11.64
N ASP A 92 5.39 8.59 -10.47
CA ASP A 92 4.24 8.44 -9.58
C ASP A 92 3.91 9.76 -8.88
N PHE A 93 4.92 10.54 -8.49
CA PHE A 93 4.74 11.85 -7.86
C PHE A 93 4.10 12.89 -8.78
N LYS A 94 4.10 12.65 -10.10
CA LYS A 94 3.36 13.47 -11.07
C LYS A 94 1.86 13.18 -11.07
N LYS A 95 1.41 12.09 -10.42
CA LYS A 95 0.01 11.65 -10.42
C LYS A 95 -0.73 12.22 -9.22
N PRO A 96 -1.86 12.94 -9.42
CA PRO A 96 -2.69 13.42 -8.32
C PRO A 96 -3.16 12.28 -7.39
N ALA A 97 -3.49 11.12 -7.95
CA ALA A 97 -3.92 9.95 -7.18
C ALA A 97 -2.86 9.47 -6.17
N PHE A 98 -1.60 9.34 -6.60
CA PHE A 98 -0.51 8.91 -5.72
C PHE A 98 -0.22 9.95 -4.63
N ASN A 99 -0.24 11.24 -4.99
CA ASN A 99 -0.09 12.32 -4.02
C ASN A 99 -1.23 12.33 -2.99
N GLN A 100 -2.47 12.05 -3.41
CA GLN A 100 -3.61 11.95 -2.51
C GLN A 100 -3.48 10.75 -1.56
N LEU A 101 -3.03 9.60 -2.08
CA LEU A 101 -2.74 8.40 -1.27
C LEU A 101 -1.76 8.72 -0.14
N LEU A 102 -0.65 9.41 -0.45
CA LEU A 102 0.36 9.79 0.55
C LEU A 102 -0.19 10.77 1.58
N LYS A 103 -0.94 11.80 1.15
CA LYS A 103 -1.60 12.76 2.06
C LYS A 103 -2.54 12.05 3.02
N ASN A 104 -3.37 11.14 2.51
CA ASN A 104 -4.31 10.39 3.34
C ASN A 104 -3.58 9.43 4.30
N ALA A 105 -2.51 8.78 3.85
CA ALA A 105 -1.69 7.91 4.69
C ALA A 105 -1.06 8.66 5.86
N VAL A 106 -0.48 9.84 5.61
CA VAL A 106 0.07 10.71 6.67
C VAL A 106 -1.02 11.12 7.65
N SER A 107 -2.16 11.61 7.15
CA SER A 107 -3.31 11.97 7.99
C SER A 107 -3.81 10.79 8.84
N TRP A 108 -3.92 9.60 8.24
CA TRP A 108 -4.36 8.39 8.92
C TRP A 108 -3.38 7.96 10.03
N CYS A 109 -2.08 8.03 9.79
CA CYS A 109 -1.04 7.73 10.80
C CYS A 109 -1.09 8.72 11.98
N LEU A 110 -1.33 10.00 11.71
CA LEU A 110 -1.43 11.06 12.73
C LEU A 110 -2.77 11.06 13.47
N SER A 111 -3.81 10.44 12.90
CA SER A 111 -5.13 10.42 13.54
C SER A 111 -5.12 9.66 14.86
N SER A 112 -5.54 10.33 15.92
CA SER A 112 -5.71 9.79 17.27
C SER A 112 -6.95 8.89 17.35
N LYS A 113 -6.95 7.72 16.69
CA LYS A 113 -7.88 6.66 17.10
C LYS A 113 -7.33 5.99 18.37
N VAL A 114 -7.41 6.72 19.47
CA VAL A 114 -7.26 6.16 20.82
C VAL A 114 -8.54 5.39 21.11
N GLN A 115 -8.61 4.12 20.71
CA GLN A 115 -9.41 3.15 21.47
C GLN A 115 -8.46 2.43 22.42
N VAL A 116 -8.11 3.13 23.50
CA VAL A 116 -7.67 2.45 24.72
C VAL A 116 -8.94 1.84 25.29
N GLN A 117 -9.14 0.54 25.06
CA GLN A 117 -9.96 -0.24 25.98
C GLN A 117 -9.22 -0.20 27.33
N ARG A 118 -9.67 0.69 28.21
CA ARG A 118 -9.29 0.65 29.62
C ARG A 118 -9.78 -0.70 30.15
N ARG A 119 -8.83 -1.55 30.55
CA ARG A 119 -9.09 -2.65 31.46
C ARG A 119 -9.19 -2.11 32.87
#